data_AF-A0A7S0ML15-F1
#
_entry.id   AF-A0A7S0ML15-F1
#
_cell.length_a   1.000
_cell.length_b   1.000
_cell.length_c   1.000
_cell.angle_alpha   90.00
_cell.angle_beta   90.00
_cell.angle_gamma   90.00
#
_symmetry.space_group_name_H-M   'P 1'
#
loop_
_entity.id
_entity.type
_entity.pdbx_description
1 polymer ?
#
loop_
_entity_poly.entity_id
_entity_poly.type
_entity_poly.pdbx_seq_one_letter_code
_entity_poly.pdbx_strand_id
1 'polypeptide(L)'
;RERCLRAAVAELLETDAEYCARLTRIVEGVVRPLRADRRSRSTDAAAEEQMRVFWDIENLQRLNQFFLQQLQDGVDQRGTRCIGGLMQQFARTLLRNYEDYVTRYSLSHVCVQEMKRRSARFRTLLDQAGLEGSLEGYLILPVQRLMRYKLLIEQILRHTPDTAEEEFRDLQLALAAVSETVDGLNESTASMESILAA
;
A
#
# COMPACT_ATOMS: atom_id res chain seq x y z
N ARG A 1 1.42 -25.59 -15.46
CA ARG A 1 2.29 -24.96 -14.43
C ARG A 1 2.80 -23.61 -14.93
N GLU A 2 3.59 -23.54 -16.01
CA GLU A 2 4.14 -22.27 -16.53
C GLU A 2 3.09 -21.22 -16.95
N ARG A 3 2.00 -21.61 -17.65
CA ARG A 3 0.91 -20.68 -17.98
C ARG A 3 0.23 -20.06 -16.74
N CYS A 4 0.02 -20.86 -15.70
CA CYS A 4 -0.58 -20.40 -14.44
C CYS A 4 0.35 -19.47 -13.68
N LEU A 5 1.66 -19.78 -13.68
CA LEU A 5 2.69 -18.91 -13.10
C LEU A 5 2.69 -17.54 -13.78
N ARG A 6 2.75 -17.50 -15.12
CA ARG A 6 2.69 -16.24 -15.88
C ARG A 6 1.41 -15.45 -15.62
N ALA A 7 0.27 -16.12 -15.49
CA ALA A 7 -0.99 -15.46 -15.16
C ALA A 7 -0.95 -14.81 -13.76
N ALA A 8 -0.42 -15.51 -12.75
CA ALA A 8 -0.26 -14.98 -11.40
C ALA A 8 0.68 -13.77 -11.34
N VAL A 9 1.76 -13.80 -12.13
CA VAL A 9 2.70 -12.68 -12.24
C VAL A 9 2.08 -11.49 -12.96
N ALA A 10 1.33 -11.73 -14.04
CA ALA A 10 0.61 -10.68 -14.75
C ALA A 10 -0.44 -10.02 -13.84
N GLU A 11 -1.19 -10.83 -13.08
CA GLU A 11 -2.15 -10.36 -12.08
C GLU A 11 -1.47 -9.51 -11.01
N LEU A 12 -0.31 -9.94 -10.49
CA LEU A 12 0.49 -9.15 -9.56
C LEU A 12 0.82 -7.77 -10.14
N LEU A 13 1.38 -7.71 -11.35
CA LEU A 13 1.78 -6.46 -12.01
C LEU A 13 0.60 -5.53 -12.29
N GLU A 14 -0.49 -6.07 -12.84
CA GLU A 14 -1.69 -5.30 -13.18
C GLU A 14 -2.33 -4.71 -11.93
N THR A 15 -2.54 -5.54 -10.90
CA THR A 15 -3.16 -5.09 -9.66
C THR A 15 -2.23 -4.15 -8.87
N ASP A 16 -0.91 -4.25 -9.01
CA ASP A 16 0.03 -3.32 -8.37
C ASP A 16 0.07 -1.96 -9.06
N ALA A 17 -0.02 -1.96 -10.40
CA ALA A 17 -0.16 -0.74 -11.18
C ALA A 17 -1.45 0.02 -10.82
N GLU A 18 -2.58 -0.70 -10.69
CA GLU A 18 -3.83 -0.10 -10.24
C GLU A 18 -3.72 0.46 -8.82
N TYR A 19 -3.13 -0.29 -7.89
CA TYR A 19 -2.90 0.17 -6.53
C TYR A 19 -2.04 1.44 -6.48
N CYS A 20 -0.92 1.48 -7.20
CA CYS A 20 -0.07 2.66 -7.31
C CYS A 20 -0.79 3.85 -7.94
N ALA A 21 -1.63 3.64 -8.95
CA ALA A 21 -2.44 4.69 -9.57
C ALA A 21 -3.46 5.28 -8.56
N ARG A 22 -4.12 4.43 -7.76
CA ARG A 22 -5.05 4.87 -6.72
C ARG A 22 -4.36 5.65 -5.60
N LEU A 23 -3.18 5.21 -5.16
CA LEU A 23 -2.36 5.98 -4.21
C LEU A 23 -1.90 7.32 -4.80
N THR A 24 -1.53 7.34 -6.08
CA THR A 24 -1.12 8.57 -6.78
C THR A 24 -2.27 9.58 -6.81
N ARG A 25 -3.52 9.12 -7.04
CA ARG A 25 -4.71 9.99 -7.03
C ARG A 25 -4.89 10.75 -5.72
N ILE A 26 -4.77 10.08 -4.57
CA ILE A 26 -4.88 10.75 -3.26
C ILE A 26 -3.68 11.66 -2.99
N VAL A 27 -2.46 11.25 -3.37
CA VAL A 27 -1.25 12.03 -3.15
C VAL A 27 -1.24 13.33 -3.98
N GLU A 28 -1.49 13.23 -5.28
CA GLU A 28 -1.50 14.38 -6.20
C GLU A 28 -2.74 15.25 -6.02
N GLY A 29 -3.91 14.63 -5.79
CA GLY A 29 -5.18 15.34 -5.69
C GLY A 29 -5.38 16.04 -4.35
N VAL A 30 -4.81 15.51 -3.27
CA VAL A 30 -5.08 15.99 -1.91
C VAL A 30 -3.79 16.33 -1.16
N VAL A 31 -2.87 15.38 -1.01
CA VAL A 31 -1.70 15.54 -0.12
C VAL A 31 -0.77 16.67 -0.57
N ARG A 32 -0.37 16.68 -1.84
CA ARG A 32 0.55 17.70 -2.35
C ARG A 32 -0.06 19.09 -2.39
N PRO A 33 -1.31 19.29 -2.88
CA PRO A 33 -1.97 20.58 -2.81
C PRO A 33 -2.18 21.09 -1.38
N LEU A 34 -2.44 20.19 -0.43
CA LEU A 34 -2.61 20.52 0.98
C LEU A 34 -1.28 20.97 1.60
N ARG A 35 -0.15 20.32 1.25
CA ARG A 35 1.20 20.69 1.70
C ARG A 35 1.74 21.97 1.05
N ALA A 36 1.41 22.20 -0.23
CA ALA A 36 1.87 23.37 -0.97
C ALA A 36 1.30 24.69 -0.42
N ASP A 37 0.22 24.61 0.36
CA ASP A 37 -0.34 25.76 1.02
C ASP A 37 0.56 26.24 2.18
N ARG A 38 1.27 27.35 1.94
CA ARG A 38 2.12 28.02 2.94
C ARG A 38 1.34 28.57 4.13
N ARG A 39 0.01 28.72 4.02
CA ARG A 39 -0.85 29.20 5.13
C ARG A 39 -1.13 28.11 6.17
N SER A 40 -0.90 26.84 5.83
CA SER A 40 -1.05 25.69 6.74
C SER A 40 0.19 25.36 7.56
N ARG A 41 1.28 26.15 7.47
CA ARG A 41 2.36 26.13 8.47
C ARG A 41 1.88 26.82 9.75
N SER A 42 0.84 26.26 10.36
CA SER A 42 0.48 26.59 11.73
C SER A 42 1.55 25.99 12.64
N THR A 43 1.99 26.74 13.65
CA THR A 43 2.80 26.23 14.77
C THR A 43 2.01 25.31 15.70
N ASP A 44 0.94 24.71 15.19
CA ASP A 44 -0.03 23.90 15.93
C ASP A 44 0.35 22.43 15.76
N ALA A 45 0.73 21.80 16.87
CA ALA A 45 1.12 20.39 16.91
C ALA A 45 0.02 19.48 16.34
N ALA A 46 -1.26 19.86 16.48
CA ALA A 46 -2.38 19.11 15.93
C ALA A 46 -2.38 19.09 14.39
N ALA A 47 -1.96 20.18 13.74
CA ALA A 47 -1.85 20.24 12.29
C ALA A 47 -0.64 19.43 11.76
N GLU A 48 0.46 19.41 12.51
CA GLU A 48 1.62 18.57 12.17
C GLU A 48 1.29 17.07 12.26
N GLU A 49 0.53 16.67 13.28
CA GLU A 49 0.06 15.28 13.44
C GLU A 49 -0.95 14.89 12.34
N GLN A 50 -1.85 15.81 11.98
CA GLN A 50 -2.76 15.65 10.85
C GLN A 50 -2.05 15.52 9.48
N MET A 51 -0.88 16.12 9.30
CA MET A 51 -0.09 15.98 8.07
C MET A 51 0.67 14.65 8.00
N ARG A 52 0.87 13.99 9.16
CA ARG A 52 1.70 12.79 9.27
C ARG A 52 1.07 11.58 8.57
N VAL A 53 -0.25 11.43 8.62
CA VAL A 53 -0.96 10.38 7.83
C VAL A 53 -0.68 10.53 6.34
N PHE A 54 -0.76 11.75 5.83
CA PHE A 54 -0.60 12.00 4.41
C PHE A 54 0.85 11.82 3.97
N TRP A 55 1.81 12.06 4.87
CA TRP A 55 3.21 11.70 4.65
C TRP A 55 3.41 10.20 4.53
N ASP A 56 2.78 9.40 5.40
CA ASP A 56 2.90 7.94 5.34
C ASP A 56 2.33 7.38 4.03
N ILE A 57 1.20 7.92 3.56
CA ILE A 57 0.62 7.56 2.26
C ILE A 57 1.51 7.98 1.10
N GLU A 58 2.08 9.19 1.14
CA GLU A 58 3.04 9.66 0.12
C GLU A 58 4.30 8.80 0.09
N ASN A 59 4.79 8.37 1.27
CA ASN A 59 5.93 7.47 1.38
C ASN A 59 5.61 6.08 0.82
N LEU A 60 4.47 5.50 1.20
CA LEU A 60 4.01 4.22 0.66
C LEU A 60 3.81 4.31 -0.86
N GLN A 61 3.21 5.38 -1.38
CA GLN A 61 3.04 5.59 -2.82
C GLN A 61 4.39 5.55 -3.55
N ARG A 62 5.38 6.28 -3.05
CA ARG A 62 6.73 6.33 -3.66
C ARG A 62 7.41 4.97 -3.64
N LEU A 63 7.38 4.29 -2.50
CA LEU A 63 8.03 2.99 -2.32
C LEU A 63 7.37 1.92 -3.20
N ASN A 64 6.04 1.88 -3.25
CA ASN A 64 5.33 0.91 -4.10
C ASN A 64 5.52 1.21 -5.59
N GLN A 65 5.59 2.49 -5.98
CA GLN A 65 5.87 2.82 -7.38
C GLN A 65 7.30 2.42 -7.81
N PHE A 66 8.27 2.57 -6.91
CA PHE A 66 9.62 2.04 -7.12
C PHE A 66 9.62 0.50 -7.20
N PHE A 67 8.87 -0.17 -6.32
CA PHE A 67 8.74 -1.62 -6.35
C PHE A 67 8.10 -2.13 -7.64
N LEU A 68 7.02 -1.49 -8.10
CA LEU A 68 6.38 -1.78 -9.39
C LEU A 68 7.36 -1.66 -10.55
N GLN A 69 8.18 -0.61 -10.58
CA GLN A 69 9.19 -0.45 -11.62
C GLN A 69 10.19 -1.62 -11.61
N GLN A 70 10.67 -2.01 -10.43
CA GLN A 70 11.56 -3.17 -10.30
C GLN A 70 10.88 -4.48 -10.73
N LEU A 71 9.59 -4.65 -10.43
CA LEU A 71 8.81 -5.81 -10.90
C LEU A 71 8.69 -5.79 -12.43
N GLN A 72 8.40 -4.66 -13.05
CA GLN A 72 8.29 -4.53 -14.50
C GLN A 72 9.63 -4.78 -15.20
N ASP A 73 10.74 -4.31 -14.63
CA ASP A 73 12.09 -4.48 -15.18
C ASP A 73 12.65 -5.90 -14.94
N GLY A 74 12.29 -6.52 -13.81
CA GLY A 74 12.75 -7.85 -13.43
C GLY A 74 12.03 -8.97 -14.16
N VAL A 75 10.81 -8.74 -14.63
CA VAL A 75 10.02 -9.73 -15.38
C VAL A 75 10.50 -9.78 -16.83
N ASP A 76 11.31 -10.80 -17.16
CA ASP A 76 11.79 -11.05 -18.52
C ASP A 76 10.65 -11.43 -19.50
N GLN A 77 10.97 -11.57 -20.80
CA GLN A 77 10.00 -12.00 -21.83
C GLN A 77 9.29 -13.34 -21.52
N ARG A 78 9.78 -14.13 -20.56
CA ARG A 78 9.20 -15.40 -20.11
C ARG A 78 8.34 -15.26 -18.87
N GLY A 79 8.36 -14.10 -18.20
CA GLY A 79 7.41 -13.73 -17.16
C GLY A 79 7.78 -14.21 -15.75
N THR A 80 9.00 -14.71 -15.51
CA THR A 80 9.24 -15.60 -14.34
C THR A 80 10.61 -15.53 -13.68
N ARG A 81 11.59 -14.81 -14.22
CA ARG A 81 12.92 -14.73 -13.57
C ARG A 81 12.91 -13.64 -12.50
N CYS A 82 13.39 -13.94 -11.29
CA CYS A 82 13.69 -12.99 -10.20
C CYS A 82 12.53 -12.41 -9.38
N ILE A 83 11.32 -12.99 -9.43
CA ILE A 83 10.19 -12.46 -8.64
C ILE A 83 10.35 -12.76 -7.16
N GLY A 84 10.87 -13.93 -6.81
CA GLY A 84 11.17 -14.33 -5.44
C GLY A 84 12.13 -13.36 -4.77
N GLY A 85 13.24 -13.02 -5.44
CA GLY A 85 14.21 -12.05 -4.95
C GLY A 85 13.60 -10.65 -4.73
N LEU A 86 12.76 -10.18 -5.67
CA LEU A 86 12.06 -8.90 -5.54
C LEU A 86 11.03 -8.92 -4.40
N MET A 87 10.28 -10.00 -4.24
CA MET A 87 9.33 -10.19 -3.14
C MET A 87 10.03 -10.25 -1.79
N GLN A 88 11.20 -10.88 -1.71
CA GLN A 88 12.01 -10.90 -0.52
C GLN A 88 12.56 -9.49 -0.19
N GLN A 89 13.00 -8.74 -1.20
CA GLN A 89 13.43 -7.36 -1.02
C GLN A 89 12.28 -6.47 -0.56
N PHE A 90 11.08 -6.63 -1.15
CA PHE A 90 9.85 -6.00 -0.70
C PHE A 90 9.60 -6.29 0.78
N ALA A 91 9.66 -7.57 1.17
CA ALA A 91 9.43 -7.98 2.55
C ALA A 91 10.39 -7.27 3.52
N ARG A 92 11.67 -7.14 3.16
CA ARG A 92 12.68 -6.49 4.01
C ARG A 92 12.57 -4.98 4.09
N THR A 93 12.10 -4.32 3.03
CA THR A 93 12.21 -2.86 2.88
C THR A 93 10.88 -2.12 3.00
N LEU A 94 9.78 -2.74 2.56
CA LEU A 94 8.47 -2.10 2.52
C LEU A 94 7.58 -2.49 3.70
N LEU A 95 7.63 -3.74 4.21
CA LEU A 95 6.70 -4.22 5.26
C LEU A 95 6.66 -3.33 6.50
N ARG A 96 7.82 -2.87 6.97
CA ARG A 96 7.90 -1.95 8.12
C ARG A 96 7.10 -0.66 7.91
N ASN A 97 7.06 -0.13 6.69
CA ASN A 97 6.28 1.06 6.38
C ASN A 97 4.77 0.77 6.40
N TYR A 98 4.36 -0.45 6.04
CA TYR A 98 2.98 -0.89 6.17
C TYR A 98 2.59 -1.07 7.65
N GLU A 99 3.44 -1.68 8.47
CA GLU A 99 3.24 -1.81 9.93
C GLU A 99 3.11 -0.44 10.61
N ASP A 100 4.03 0.47 10.29
CA ASP A 100 4.01 1.85 10.77
C ASP A 100 2.70 2.57 10.37
N TYR A 101 2.25 2.37 9.13
CA TYR A 101 1.00 2.94 8.63
C TYR A 101 -0.22 2.39 9.38
N VAL A 102 -0.32 1.08 9.56
CA VAL A 102 -1.43 0.46 10.31
C VAL A 102 -1.46 0.95 11.75
N THR A 103 -0.32 0.92 12.42
CA THR A 103 -0.24 1.35 13.83
C THR A 103 -0.74 2.78 14.01
N ARG A 104 -0.53 3.65 13.00
CA ARG A 104 -0.98 5.04 13.01
C ARG A 104 -2.36 5.25 12.38
N TYR A 105 -3.02 4.21 11.86
CA TYR A 105 -4.27 4.35 11.12
C TYR A 105 -5.42 4.92 11.97
N SER A 106 -5.60 4.47 13.20
CA SER A 106 -6.69 4.94 14.07
C SER A 106 -6.59 6.44 14.34
N LEU A 107 -5.38 6.92 14.63
CA LEU A 107 -5.10 8.35 14.80
C LEU A 107 -5.30 9.13 13.50
N SER A 108 -4.82 8.55 12.39
CA SER A 108 -4.95 9.09 11.04
C SER A 108 -6.41 9.29 10.64
N HIS A 109 -7.28 8.33 10.98
CA HIS A 109 -8.71 8.41 10.70
C HIS A 109 -9.37 9.56 11.46
N VAL A 110 -9.12 9.70 12.76
CA VAL A 110 -9.64 10.82 13.57
C VAL A 110 -9.18 12.17 13.01
N CYS A 111 -7.91 12.27 12.63
CA CYS A 111 -7.34 13.46 12.01
C CYS A 111 -8.07 13.84 10.72
N VAL A 112 -8.32 12.86 9.84
CA VAL A 112 -9.04 13.06 8.57
C VAL A 112 -10.47 13.54 8.81
N GLN A 113 -11.19 12.96 9.78
CA GLN A 113 -12.56 13.40 10.10
C GLN A 113 -12.59 14.85 10.62
N GLU A 114 -11.67 15.21 11.50
CA GLU A 114 -11.57 16.59 11.98
C GLU A 114 -11.20 17.56 10.86
N MET A 115 -10.34 17.16 9.92
CA MET A 115 -10.03 17.96 8.74
C MET A 115 -11.22 18.13 7.79
N LYS A 116 -12.00 17.07 7.55
CA LYS A 116 -13.27 17.16 6.79
C LYS A 116 -14.21 18.18 7.45
N ARG A 117 -14.33 18.15 8.77
CA ARG A 117 -15.21 19.04 9.54
C ARG A 117 -14.74 20.49 9.55
N ARG A 118 -13.45 20.74 9.75
CA ARG A 118 -12.90 22.09 10.00
C ARG A 118 -12.38 22.79 8.75
N SER A 119 -11.89 22.06 7.75
CA SER A 119 -11.22 22.65 6.58
C SER A 119 -12.11 22.63 5.34
N ALA A 120 -12.63 23.80 4.96
CA ALA A 120 -13.35 23.98 3.69
C ALA A 120 -12.45 23.68 2.48
N ARG A 121 -11.16 24.00 2.58
CA ARG A 121 -10.16 23.71 1.54
C ARG A 121 -9.97 22.21 1.36
N PHE A 122 -9.87 21.46 2.46
CA PHE A 122 -9.73 20.01 2.39
C PHE A 122 -10.94 19.37 1.71
N ARG A 123 -12.16 19.78 2.07
CA ARG A 123 -13.38 19.36 1.36
C ARG A 123 -13.34 19.70 -0.13
N THR A 124 -12.91 20.91 -0.49
CA THR A 124 -12.76 21.31 -1.90
C THR A 124 -11.75 20.45 -2.64
N LEU A 125 -10.63 20.08 -2.01
CA LEU A 125 -9.65 19.16 -2.60
C LEU A 125 -10.23 17.76 -2.79
N LEU A 126 -10.96 17.26 -1.80
CA LEU A 126 -11.63 15.97 -1.90
C LEU A 126 -12.65 15.95 -3.03
N ASP A 127 -13.47 17.00 -3.16
CA ASP A 127 -14.44 17.13 -4.25
C ASP A 127 -13.74 17.20 -5.62
N GLN A 128 -12.73 18.05 -5.78
CA GLN A 128 -11.93 18.16 -7.01
C GLN A 128 -11.24 16.84 -7.40
N ALA A 129 -10.81 16.06 -6.41
CA ALA A 129 -10.20 14.75 -6.63
C ALA A 129 -11.24 13.62 -6.81
N GLY A 130 -12.54 13.89 -6.62
CA GLY A 130 -13.62 12.90 -6.62
C GLY A 130 -13.53 11.89 -5.48
N LEU A 131 -13.03 12.33 -4.32
CA LEU A 131 -12.73 11.52 -3.13
C LEU A 131 -13.63 11.81 -1.91
N GLU A 132 -14.55 12.78 -2.00
CA GLU A 132 -15.36 13.23 -0.85
C GLU A 132 -16.06 12.09 -0.10
N GLY A 133 -16.68 11.16 -0.84
CA GLY A 133 -17.37 9.98 -0.29
C GLY A 133 -16.58 8.68 -0.34
N SER A 134 -15.31 8.70 -0.76
CA SER A 134 -14.51 7.48 -0.93
C SER A 134 -13.15 7.49 -0.24
N LEU A 135 -12.73 8.62 0.35
CA LEU A 135 -11.42 8.79 0.97
C LEU A 135 -11.06 7.64 1.92
N GLU A 136 -11.98 7.27 2.80
CA GLU A 136 -11.87 6.16 3.75
C GLU A 136 -11.54 4.83 3.04
N GLY A 137 -12.18 4.57 1.90
CA GLY A 137 -11.90 3.43 1.03
C GLY A 137 -10.54 3.52 0.33
N TYR A 138 -9.92 4.70 0.23
CA TYR A 138 -8.53 4.84 -0.22
C TYR A 138 -7.54 4.64 0.93
N LEU A 139 -7.87 5.06 2.15
CA LEU A 139 -7.01 4.91 3.32
C LEU A 139 -6.83 3.44 3.73
N ILE A 140 -7.82 2.58 3.45
CA ILE A 140 -7.71 1.15 3.74
C ILE A 140 -6.90 0.37 2.69
N LEU A 141 -6.59 0.97 1.54
CA LEU A 141 -5.93 0.28 0.42
C LEU A 141 -4.58 -0.34 0.80
N PRO A 142 -3.70 0.29 1.59
CA PRO A 142 -2.42 -0.34 1.95
C PRO A 142 -2.58 -1.64 2.74
N VAL A 143 -3.50 -1.66 3.70
CA VAL A 143 -3.84 -2.87 4.46
C VAL A 143 -4.38 -3.94 3.51
N GLN A 144 -5.30 -3.52 2.65
CA GLN A 144 -5.88 -4.41 1.68
C GLN A 144 -4.82 -4.98 0.73
N ARG A 145 -3.87 -4.17 0.26
CA ARG A 145 -2.82 -4.63 -0.64
C ARG A 145 -1.92 -5.66 0.03
N LEU A 146 -1.59 -5.47 1.31
CA LEU A 146 -0.77 -6.40 2.06
C LEU A 146 -1.40 -7.80 2.16
N MET A 147 -2.71 -7.88 2.46
CA MET A 147 -3.43 -9.15 2.45
C MET A 147 -3.40 -9.84 1.08
N ARG A 148 -3.42 -9.05 0.00
CA ARG A 148 -3.36 -9.54 -1.38
C ARG A 148 -1.98 -10.04 -1.76
N TYR A 149 -0.90 -9.42 -1.27
CA TYR A 149 0.45 -9.95 -1.48
C TYR A 149 0.62 -11.37 -0.93
N LYS A 150 0.06 -11.68 0.25
CA LYS A 150 0.07 -13.05 0.81
C LYS A 150 -0.48 -14.07 -0.20
N LEU A 151 -1.68 -13.81 -0.72
CA LEU A 151 -2.36 -14.70 -1.69
C LEU A 151 -1.59 -14.82 -3.02
N LEU A 152 -1.07 -13.71 -3.53
CA LEU A 152 -0.31 -13.70 -4.78
C LEU A 152 1.00 -14.48 -4.65
N ILE A 153 1.73 -14.32 -3.53
CA ILE A 153 2.96 -15.08 -3.28
C ILE A 153 2.66 -16.57 -3.16
N GLU A 154 1.59 -16.98 -2.46
CA GLU A 154 1.16 -18.38 -2.38
C GLU A 154 0.84 -18.97 -3.76
N GLN A 155 0.12 -18.21 -4.60
CA GLN A 155 -0.23 -18.62 -5.96
C GLN A 155 0.99 -18.78 -6.86
N ILE A 156 1.94 -17.84 -6.79
CA ILE A 156 3.22 -17.89 -7.52
C ILE A 156 4.05 -19.09 -7.04
N LEU A 157 4.18 -19.28 -5.73
CA LEU A 157 4.93 -20.40 -5.14
C LEU A 157 4.38 -21.76 -5.59
N ARG A 158 3.05 -21.94 -5.59
CA ARG A 158 2.38 -23.18 -6.06
C ARG A 158 2.70 -23.53 -7.50
N HIS A 159 2.98 -22.53 -8.34
CA HIS A 159 3.24 -22.71 -9.76
C HIS A 159 4.72 -22.56 -10.13
N THR A 160 5.59 -22.24 -9.17
CA THR A 160 7.05 -22.22 -9.35
C THR A 160 7.57 -23.65 -9.55
N PRO A 161 8.43 -23.93 -10.55
CA PRO A 161 9.02 -25.24 -10.75
C PRO A 161 9.92 -25.66 -9.58
N ASP A 162 9.90 -26.94 -9.21
CA ASP A 162 10.67 -27.47 -8.08
C ASP A 162 12.20 -27.41 -8.33
N THR A 163 12.61 -27.27 -9.59
CA THR A 163 14.02 -27.06 -10.00
C THR A 163 14.52 -25.64 -9.72
N ALA A 164 13.66 -24.70 -9.35
CA ALA A 164 14.01 -23.30 -9.08
C ALA A 164 14.20 -23.07 -7.57
N GLU A 165 15.20 -23.73 -6.99
CA GLU A 165 15.43 -23.75 -5.53
C GLU A 165 15.56 -22.35 -4.91
N GLU A 166 16.28 -21.44 -5.58
CA GLU A 166 16.46 -20.06 -5.11
C GLU A 166 15.15 -19.27 -5.10
N GLU A 167 14.37 -19.37 -6.18
CA GLU A 167 13.06 -18.71 -6.29
C GLU A 167 12.09 -19.21 -5.22
N PHE A 168 12.07 -20.53 -5.00
CA PHE A 168 11.23 -21.14 -3.97
C PHE A 168 11.61 -20.66 -2.57
N ARG A 169 12.92 -20.66 -2.25
CA ARG A 169 13.43 -20.17 -0.97
C ARG A 169 13.05 -18.70 -0.75
N ASP A 170 13.26 -17.85 -1.74
CA ASP A 170 13.03 -16.42 -1.59
C ASP A 170 11.53 -16.09 -1.47
N LEU A 171 10.67 -16.77 -2.24
CA LEU A 171 9.21 -16.67 -2.10
C LEU A 171 8.72 -17.20 -0.74
N GLN A 172 9.29 -18.27 -0.20
CA GLN A 172 8.95 -18.76 1.14
C GLN A 172 9.32 -17.75 2.23
N LEU A 173 10.50 -17.15 2.14
CA LEU A 173 10.93 -16.11 3.07
C LEU A 173 10.03 -14.86 2.99
N ALA A 174 9.68 -14.44 1.77
CA ALA A 174 8.74 -13.33 1.57
C ALA A 174 7.35 -13.66 2.13
N LEU A 175 6.83 -14.87 1.87
CA LEU A 175 5.53 -15.32 2.36
C LEU A 175 5.49 -15.37 3.89
N ALA A 176 6.54 -15.87 4.53
CA ALA A 176 6.63 -15.93 5.99
C ALA A 176 6.56 -14.52 6.61
N ALA A 177 7.36 -13.59 6.10
CA ALA A 177 7.37 -12.20 6.59
C ALA A 177 6.03 -11.49 6.35
N VAL A 178 5.45 -11.61 5.14
CA VAL A 178 4.14 -11.01 4.84
C VAL A 178 3.04 -11.64 5.71
N SER A 179 3.09 -12.95 5.95
CA SER A 179 2.11 -13.65 6.79
C SER A 179 2.21 -13.21 8.23
N GLU A 180 3.41 -13.11 8.79
CA GLU A 180 3.63 -12.61 10.16
C GLU A 180 3.07 -11.20 10.32
N THR A 181 3.36 -10.29 9.38
CA THR A 181 2.78 -8.95 9.39
C THR A 181 1.25 -9.03 9.27
N VAL A 182 0.68 -9.72 8.28
CA VAL A 182 -0.79 -9.82 8.10
C VAL A 182 -1.48 -10.40 9.33
N ASP A 183 -0.90 -11.43 9.95
CA ASP A 183 -1.48 -12.10 11.11
C ASP A 183 -1.40 -11.19 12.35
N GLY A 184 -0.30 -10.46 12.55
CA GLY A 184 -0.19 -9.42 13.58
C GLY A 184 -1.13 -8.24 13.34
N LEU A 185 -1.44 -7.96 12.08
CA LEU A 185 -2.40 -6.94 11.70
C LEU A 185 -3.85 -7.38 11.86
N ASN A 186 -4.19 -8.68 11.83
CA ASN A 186 -5.57 -9.16 12.00
C ASN A 186 -6.21 -8.73 13.33
N GLU A 187 -5.40 -8.53 14.38
CA GLU A 187 -5.87 -7.96 15.65
C GLU A 187 -6.18 -6.45 15.54
N SER A 188 -5.50 -5.74 14.63
CA SER A 188 -5.64 -4.29 14.38
C SER A 188 -6.61 -3.96 13.24
N THR A 189 -6.78 -4.82 12.24
CA THR A 189 -7.67 -4.63 11.08
C THR A 189 -9.13 -4.80 11.45
N ALA A 190 -9.46 -5.65 12.43
CA ALA A 190 -10.81 -5.68 13.01
C ALA A 190 -11.22 -4.30 13.54
N SER A 191 -10.24 -3.56 14.10
CA SER A 191 -10.44 -2.17 14.52
C SER A 191 -10.64 -1.24 13.32
N MET A 192 -9.86 -1.37 12.24
CA MET A 192 -10.02 -0.54 11.03
C MET A 192 -11.31 -0.79 10.26
N GLU A 193 -11.68 -2.04 10.06
CA GLU A 193 -12.94 -2.42 9.40
C GLU A 193 -14.13 -1.97 10.25
N SER A 194 -14.05 -2.08 11.58
CA SER A 194 -15.05 -1.53 12.49
C SER A 194 -15.11 0.00 12.45
N ILE A 195 -13.99 0.70 12.30
CA ILE A 195 -13.93 2.17 12.17
C ILE A 195 -14.53 2.62 10.83
N LEU A 196 -14.40 1.82 9.77
CA LEU A 196 -14.95 2.11 8.45
C LEU A 196 -16.43 1.73 8.31
N ALA A 197 -16.91 0.79 9.12
CA ALA A 197 -18.30 0.35 9.15
C ALA A 197 -19.19 1.18 10.10
N ALA A 198 -18.60 2.08 10.89
CA ALA A 198 -19.28 3.00 11.81
C ALA A 198 -19.53 4.37 11.16
#